data_AF-A0A9N9EXY4-F1
#
_entry.id   AF-A0A9N9EXY4-F1
#
_cell.length_a   1.000
_cell.length_b   1.000
_cell.length_c   1.000
_cell.angle_alpha   90.00
_cell.angle_beta   90.00
_cell.angle_gamma   90.00
#
_symmetry.space_group_name_H-M   'P 1'
#
loop_
_entity.id
_entity.type
_entity.pdbx_description
1 polymer ?
#
loop_
_entity_poly.entity_id
_entity_poly.type
_entity_poly.pdbx_seq_one_letter_code
_entity_poly.pdbx_strand_id
1 'polypeptide(L)'
;MAAATSINTIDPRDIGTPDDWIPRHSEMVRLTGKHPFNAESPLSLLMDQGFITPVPLHYVRNHGPVPKLHWDIHRLVVDGLVSNPLNLSMNDLENLPYKEFPVTLVCAGNRRKEQNMIKQSIGFNWGPAATSCAIWKGVPLNYILKLAGVNLNDCVNGPRYVCFSGVDKLPNGFYGTSIPLEWSLNDVNDVILAYEMNGERLTPDHGYPLRVIIPGCIGGRMVKWLSKITISNKESDSYYHYHDNRVLPPEFDAERATKEKAWYNPNYIINYLNINSVITSPAHNEYIPLSSFFNNQMYTLKGYAYTGGGHKITRVEVSLDNGKTWLLSKLDQPELVHPAVLKRRINPIPRYWCWSFWSLIIPFHSFIRCEEISVRAWDSTQNTQPRNPTWNVMGMMNNCHFRVKVNTIPQGNEFRLVFEHPTQPGNNPGGWMVKPSPKLITSKPSDVSTINSQIPTFTINEVAKHNNEKDCWIIINKKVYNCTKFLKKHPGGTASILINAGKDATNEFTAIHSTKAIELLKGFYIGNLALLQSKL
;
A
#
# COMPACT_ATOMS: atom_id res chain seq x y z
N MET A 1 9.65 -4.14 24.31
CA MET A 1 10.08 -4.94 23.15
C MET A 1 9.36 -6.27 23.21
N ALA A 2 8.21 -6.41 22.56
CA ALA A 2 7.70 -7.74 22.27
C ALA A 2 8.65 -8.34 21.23
N ALA A 3 9.23 -9.50 21.53
CA ALA A 3 10.04 -10.24 20.57
C ALA A 3 9.21 -10.41 19.29
N ALA A 4 9.83 -10.15 18.13
CA ALA A 4 9.23 -10.53 16.86
C ALA A 4 8.98 -12.04 16.91
N THR A 5 7.73 -12.43 17.12
CA THR A 5 7.33 -13.83 17.10
C THR A 5 7.62 -14.34 15.70
N SER A 6 8.65 -15.19 15.56
CA SER A 6 8.97 -15.85 14.30
C SER A 6 7.72 -16.58 13.82
N ILE A 7 7.18 -16.17 12.67
CA ILE A 7 6.02 -16.84 12.08
C ILE A 7 6.56 -17.96 11.22
N ASN A 8 6.30 -19.19 11.66
CA ASN A 8 6.78 -20.38 10.97
C ASN A 8 5.65 -21.19 10.33
N THR A 9 4.40 -20.73 10.48
CA THR A 9 3.21 -21.41 9.94
C THR A 9 2.67 -20.68 8.71
N ILE A 10 2.33 -21.44 7.69
CA ILE A 10 1.62 -20.92 6.51
C ILE A 10 0.20 -20.55 6.90
N ASP A 11 -0.23 -19.34 6.55
CA ASP A 11 -1.60 -18.89 6.75
C ASP A 11 -2.54 -19.72 5.86
N PRO A 12 -3.63 -20.30 6.40
CA PRO A 12 -4.58 -21.09 5.62
C PRO A 12 -5.11 -20.39 4.36
N ARG A 13 -5.12 -19.06 4.35
CA ARG A 13 -5.55 -18.25 3.20
C ARG A 13 -4.57 -18.30 2.02
N ASP A 14 -3.32 -18.68 2.23
CA ASP A 14 -2.29 -18.83 1.19
C ASP A 14 -2.25 -20.24 0.57
N ILE A 15 -2.95 -21.22 1.15
CA ILE A 15 -2.97 -22.60 0.64
C ILE A 15 -3.49 -22.63 -0.81
N GLY A 16 -2.70 -23.25 -1.70
CA GLY A 16 -3.01 -23.36 -3.13
C GLY A 16 -2.74 -22.10 -3.94
N THR A 17 -2.10 -21.09 -3.34
CA THR A 17 -1.53 -19.95 -4.07
C THR A 17 -0.06 -20.24 -4.43
N PRO A 18 0.54 -19.54 -5.41
CA PRO A 18 1.98 -19.63 -5.69
C PRO A 18 2.90 -19.29 -4.50
N ASP A 19 2.34 -18.63 -3.48
CA ASP A 19 3.04 -18.14 -2.28
C ASP A 19 2.78 -19.02 -1.04
N ASP A 20 2.22 -20.23 -1.21
CA ASP A 20 1.86 -21.18 -0.13
C ASP A 20 3.04 -21.73 0.72
N TRP A 21 4.23 -21.19 0.50
CA TRP A 21 5.48 -21.52 1.18
C TRP A 21 6.00 -20.37 2.04
N ILE A 22 5.33 -19.20 2.03
CA ILE A 22 5.73 -18.01 2.78
C ILE A 22 4.85 -17.87 4.02
N PRO A 23 5.42 -17.92 5.24
CA PRO A 23 4.66 -17.63 6.44
C PRO A 23 4.34 -16.14 6.54
N ARG A 24 3.08 -15.82 6.85
CA ARG A 24 2.55 -14.44 6.93
C ARG A 24 1.72 -14.27 8.20
N HIS A 25 1.77 -13.08 8.78
CA HIS A 25 1.03 -12.80 10.02
C HIS A 25 -0.48 -12.82 9.78
N SER A 26 -1.20 -13.60 10.58
CA SER A 26 -2.64 -13.86 10.40
C SER A 26 -3.49 -12.59 10.55
N GLU A 27 -3.08 -11.67 11.41
CA GLU A 27 -3.76 -10.37 11.60
C GLU A 27 -3.59 -9.38 10.44
N MET A 28 -2.69 -9.63 9.48
CA MET A 28 -2.53 -8.74 8.33
C MET A 28 -3.84 -8.64 7.54
N VAL A 29 -4.25 -7.42 7.23
CA VAL A 29 -5.48 -7.15 6.46
C VAL A 29 -5.19 -7.33 4.97
N ARG A 30 -5.68 -8.41 4.38
CA ARG A 30 -5.53 -8.70 2.94
C ARG A 30 -6.44 -7.80 2.11
N LEU A 31 -5.86 -7.12 1.11
CA LEU A 31 -6.52 -6.09 0.32
C LEU A 31 -6.95 -6.55 -1.08
N THR A 32 -6.46 -7.71 -1.51
CA THR A 32 -6.68 -8.30 -2.84
C THR A 32 -7.25 -9.72 -2.74
N GLY A 33 -7.82 -10.07 -1.58
CA GLY A 33 -8.24 -11.44 -1.26
C GLY A 33 -7.04 -12.37 -1.14
N LYS A 34 -6.99 -13.45 -1.94
CA LYS A 34 -5.92 -14.46 -1.86
C LYS A 34 -4.60 -14.05 -2.51
N HIS A 35 -4.61 -13.64 -3.77
CA HIS A 35 -3.41 -13.40 -4.57
C HIS A 35 -3.65 -12.37 -5.70
N PRO A 36 -2.68 -11.52 -6.07
CA PRO A 36 -1.35 -11.38 -5.45
C PRO A 36 -1.43 -10.84 -4.02
N PHE A 37 -0.49 -11.19 -3.16
CA PHE A 37 -0.54 -10.78 -1.75
C PHE A 37 -0.28 -9.28 -1.61
N ASN A 38 -1.30 -8.56 -1.16
CA ASN A 38 -1.20 -7.15 -0.79
C ASN A 38 -1.90 -6.98 0.56
N ALA A 39 -1.17 -6.50 1.56
CA ALA A 39 -1.68 -6.41 2.92
C ALA A 39 -1.07 -5.24 3.69
N GLU A 40 -1.86 -4.65 4.58
CA GLU A 40 -1.41 -3.72 5.61
C GLU A 40 -1.67 -4.28 7.00
N SER A 41 -0.88 -3.83 7.97
CA SER A 41 -1.15 -4.10 9.38
C SER A 41 -2.44 -3.39 9.82
N PRO A 42 -3.22 -3.98 10.75
CA PRO A 42 -4.21 -3.21 11.48
C PRO A 42 -3.56 -1.95 12.08
N LEU A 43 -4.20 -0.79 11.91
CA LEU A 43 -3.58 0.49 12.24
C LEU A 43 -3.17 0.58 13.72
N SER A 44 -4.01 0.13 14.64
CA SER A 44 -3.69 0.08 16.07
C SER A 44 -2.47 -0.80 16.35
N LEU A 45 -2.48 -2.02 15.81
CA LEU A 45 -1.39 -2.98 15.96
C LEU A 45 -0.06 -2.43 15.42
N LEU A 46 -0.09 -1.74 14.28
CA LEU A 46 1.10 -1.08 13.72
C LEU A 46 1.67 -0.03 14.68
N MET A 47 0.80 0.78 15.29
CA MET A 47 1.21 1.84 16.21
C MET A 47 1.70 1.33 17.55
N ASP A 48 1.18 0.19 18.02
CA ASP A 48 1.65 -0.46 19.25
C ASP A 48 3.11 -0.93 19.15
N GLN A 49 3.64 -1.11 17.93
CA GLN A 49 5.04 -1.48 17.72
C GLN A 49 6.02 -0.30 17.82
N GLY A 50 5.52 0.94 17.73
CA GLY A 50 6.34 2.14 17.80
C GLY A 50 7.20 2.38 16.56
N PHE A 51 8.44 2.83 16.76
CA PHE A 51 9.28 3.39 15.69
C PHE A 51 9.68 2.39 14.60
N ILE A 52 10.06 1.18 14.97
CA ILE A 52 10.49 0.12 14.04
C ILE A 52 9.39 -0.94 13.97
N THR A 53 8.83 -1.11 12.78
CA THR A 53 7.82 -2.13 12.48
C THR A 53 8.49 -3.50 12.39
N PRO A 54 8.04 -4.50 13.16
CA PRO A 54 8.46 -5.90 13.01
C PRO A 54 8.19 -6.40 11.60
N VAL A 55 9.09 -7.22 11.08
CA VAL A 55 9.02 -7.72 9.69
C VAL A 55 7.66 -8.36 9.36
N PRO A 56 7.04 -9.21 10.21
CA PRO A 56 5.76 -9.81 9.87
C PRO A 56 4.56 -8.84 9.79
N LEU A 57 4.72 -7.63 10.33
CA LEU A 57 3.73 -6.55 10.32
C LEU A 57 4.09 -5.45 9.30
N HIS A 58 5.23 -5.55 8.63
CA HIS A 58 5.58 -4.59 7.59
C HIS A 58 4.66 -4.79 6.40
N TYR A 59 4.05 -3.70 5.90
CA TYR A 59 3.10 -3.82 4.78
C TYR A 59 3.74 -4.51 3.57
N VAL A 60 2.94 -5.30 2.85
CA VAL A 60 3.38 -6.03 1.66
C VAL A 60 2.58 -5.58 0.46
N ARG A 61 3.29 -5.23 -0.61
CA ARG A 61 2.72 -4.98 -1.93
C ARG A 61 3.46 -5.86 -2.94
N ASN A 62 2.77 -6.85 -3.51
CA ASN A 62 3.26 -7.68 -4.60
C ASN A 62 2.37 -7.48 -5.83
N HIS A 63 2.98 -7.29 -7.00
CA HIS A 63 2.25 -7.25 -8.29
C HIS A 63 1.91 -8.65 -8.81
N GLY A 64 2.60 -9.69 -8.33
CA GLY A 64 2.43 -11.08 -8.73
C GLY A 64 3.02 -12.05 -7.70
N PRO A 65 3.28 -13.31 -8.10
CA PRO A 65 3.89 -14.32 -7.25
C PRO A 65 5.26 -13.90 -6.73
N VAL A 66 5.60 -14.31 -5.52
CA VAL A 66 6.91 -14.10 -4.93
C VAL A 66 7.92 -15.11 -5.52
N PRO A 67 9.04 -14.66 -6.11
CA PRO A 67 10.08 -15.55 -6.60
C PRO A 67 10.73 -16.38 -5.47
N LYS A 68 10.91 -17.68 -5.71
CA LYS A 68 11.72 -18.58 -4.86
C LYS A 68 13.19 -18.43 -5.25
N LEU A 69 13.93 -17.60 -4.51
CA LEU A 69 15.35 -17.30 -4.77
C LEU A 69 16.25 -17.91 -3.70
N HIS A 70 17.53 -18.09 -4.03
CA HIS A 70 18.55 -18.58 -3.12
C HIS A 70 19.78 -17.68 -3.17
N TRP A 71 20.39 -17.45 -2.01
CA TRP A 71 21.55 -16.56 -1.83
C TRP A 71 22.71 -16.91 -2.76
N ASP A 72 23.09 -18.19 -2.81
CA ASP A 72 24.32 -18.64 -3.47
C ASP A 72 24.32 -18.49 -5.00
N ILE A 73 23.13 -18.58 -5.60
CA ILE A 73 22.94 -18.53 -7.06
C ILE A 73 22.45 -17.18 -7.56
N HIS A 74 21.89 -16.33 -6.68
CA HIS A 74 21.42 -15.02 -7.09
C HIS A 74 22.59 -14.14 -7.52
N ARG A 75 22.37 -13.35 -8.56
CA ARG A 75 23.36 -12.47 -9.15
C ARG A 75 22.76 -11.11 -9.44
N LEU A 76 23.55 -10.06 -9.22
CA LEU A 76 23.26 -8.70 -9.65
C LEU A 76 24.12 -8.40 -10.89
N VAL A 77 23.47 -8.18 -12.02
CA VAL A 77 24.12 -7.71 -13.25
C VAL A 77 24.01 -6.19 -13.34
N VAL A 78 25.14 -5.52 -13.57
CA VAL A 78 25.20 -4.07 -13.83
C VAL A 78 25.75 -3.85 -15.24
N ASP A 79 24.93 -3.29 -16.13
CA ASP A 79 25.26 -3.13 -17.56
C ASP A 79 24.74 -1.80 -18.15
N GLY A 80 24.75 -1.71 -19.49
CA GLY A 80 24.33 -0.54 -20.24
C GLY A 80 25.50 0.41 -20.50
N LEU A 81 25.27 1.71 -20.28
CA LEU A 81 26.27 2.77 -20.47
C LEU A 81 27.29 2.82 -19.32
N VAL A 82 28.04 1.73 -19.15
CA VAL A 82 29.07 1.53 -18.13
C VAL A 82 30.39 1.15 -18.79
N SER A 83 31.52 1.52 -18.20
CA SER A 83 32.85 1.12 -18.71
C SER A 83 33.30 -0.24 -18.17
N ASN A 84 32.81 -0.64 -16.99
CA ASN A 84 33.11 -1.93 -16.38
C ASN A 84 31.80 -2.66 -16.03
N PRO A 85 31.23 -3.48 -16.94
CA PRO A 85 30.08 -4.31 -16.60
C PRO A 85 30.36 -5.21 -15.40
N LEU A 86 29.41 -5.34 -14.47
CA LEU A 86 29.57 -6.15 -13.25
C LEU A 86 28.58 -7.32 -13.25
N ASN A 87 29.01 -8.44 -12.67
CA ASN A 87 28.15 -9.58 -12.35
C ASN A 87 28.52 -10.08 -10.95
N LEU A 88 27.80 -9.58 -9.94
CA LEU A 88 28.13 -9.74 -8.54
C LEU A 88 27.27 -10.83 -7.90
N SER A 89 27.88 -11.73 -7.14
CA SER A 89 27.17 -12.63 -6.21
C SER A 89 26.68 -11.90 -4.98
N MET A 90 25.78 -12.54 -4.22
CA MET A 90 25.38 -12.00 -2.92
C MET A 90 26.54 -11.95 -1.92
N ASN A 91 27.48 -12.91 -1.99
CA ASN A 91 28.71 -12.88 -1.17
C ASN A 91 29.63 -11.72 -1.59
N ASP A 92 29.72 -11.40 -2.88
CA ASP A 92 30.49 -10.22 -3.32
C ASP A 92 29.87 -8.96 -2.72
N LEU A 93 28.55 -8.80 -2.82
CA LEU A 93 27.82 -7.65 -2.28
C LEU A 93 27.96 -7.52 -0.76
N GLU A 94 27.87 -8.63 -0.02
CA GLU A 94 28.01 -8.62 1.44
C GLU A 94 29.41 -8.19 1.91
N ASN A 95 30.44 -8.47 1.11
CA ASN A 95 31.82 -8.08 1.41
C ASN A 95 32.16 -6.62 1.02
N LEU A 96 31.21 -5.87 0.41
CA LEU A 96 31.39 -4.46 0.09
C LEU A 96 31.03 -3.54 1.28
N PRO A 97 31.50 -2.28 1.28
CA PRO A 97 31.08 -1.28 2.27
C PRO A 97 29.56 -1.13 2.32
N TYR A 98 28.99 -1.08 3.52
CA TYR A 98 27.54 -0.97 3.71
C TYR A 98 27.14 0.32 4.44
N LYS A 99 25.88 0.70 4.28
CA LYS A 99 25.16 1.65 5.14
C LYS A 99 24.05 0.88 5.87
N GLU A 100 23.77 1.29 7.11
CA GLU A 100 22.69 0.73 7.93
C GLU A 100 21.93 1.86 8.63
N PHE A 101 20.64 2.00 8.38
CA PHE A 101 19.81 3.08 8.93
C PHE A 101 18.31 2.82 8.78
N PRO A 102 17.46 3.44 9.62
CA PRO A 102 16.02 3.32 9.50
C PRO A 102 15.48 4.11 8.30
N VAL A 103 14.48 3.55 7.62
CA VAL A 103 13.73 4.20 6.54
C VAL A 103 12.25 3.85 6.69
N THR A 104 11.38 4.86 6.57
CA THR A 104 9.94 4.63 6.42
C THR A 104 9.60 4.40 4.95
N LEU A 105 9.10 3.21 4.64
CA LEU A 105 8.58 2.87 3.33
C LEU A 105 7.10 3.20 3.28
N VAL A 106 6.67 3.80 2.18
CA VAL A 106 5.26 4.18 1.97
C VAL A 106 4.82 3.77 0.58
N CYS A 107 3.69 3.08 0.48
CA CYS A 107 3.05 2.80 -0.80
C CYS A 107 2.47 4.10 -1.40
N ALA A 108 2.66 4.34 -2.69
CA ALA A 108 1.98 5.45 -3.38
C ALA A 108 0.44 5.36 -3.24
N GLY A 109 -0.10 4.16 -3.02
CA GLY A 109 -1.52 3.93 -2.77
C GLY A 109 -2.00 4.15 -1.34
N ASN A 110 -1.15 4.60 -0.41
CA ASN A 110 -1.59 4.80 0.97
C ASN A 110 -2.83 5.71 1.02
N ARG A 111 -3.81 5.36 1.86
CA ARG A 111 -5.11 6.06 1.98
C ARG A 111 -5.95 6.09 0.70
N ARG A 112 -5.76 5.14 -0.24
CA ARG A 112 -6.55 5.08 -1.48
C ARG A 112 -8.05 4.92 -1.25
N LYS A 113 -8.47 4.16 -0.22
CA LYS A 113 -9.90 3.89 0.00
C LYS A 113 -10.71 5.17 0.18
N GLU A 114 -10.15 6.21 0.81
CA GLU A 114 -10.79 7.53 0.93
C GLU A 114 -11.13 8.14 -0.45
N GLN A 115 -10.23 8.03 -1.43
CA GLN A 115 -10.53 8.48 -2.80
C GLN A 115 -11.58 7.57 -3.47
N ASN A 116 -11.51 6.25 -3.26
CA ASN A 116 -12.48 5.30 -3.81
C ASN A 116 -13.91 5.54 -3.29
N MET A 117 -14.06 6.10 -2.08
CA MET A 117 -15.38 6.49 -1.56
C MET A 117 -15.98 7.72 -2.24
N ILE A 118 -15.15 8.53 -2.93
CA ILE A 118 -15.61 9.65 -3.77
C ILE A 118 -15.92 9.15 -5.17
N LYS A 119 -14.95 8.47 -5.79
CA LYS A 119 -15.03 7.88 -7.12
C LYS A 119 -14.06 6.71 -7.21
N GLN A 120 -14.52 5.56 -7.68
CA GLN A 120 -13.69 4.36 -7.80
C GLN A 120 -12.49 4.60 -8.73
N SER A 121 -11.27 4.45 -8.19
CA SER A 121 -10.01 4.39 -8.94
C SER A 121 -9.74 2.96 -9.43
N ILE A 122 -8.65 2.76 -10.18
CA ILE A 122 -8.27 1.42 -10.68
C ILE A 122 -7.48 0.57 -9.66
N GLY A 123 -7.18 1.11 -8.47
CA GLY A 123 -6.43 0.41 -7.42
C GLY A 123 -7.30 -0.11 -6.28
N PHE A 124 -6.81 -1.16 -5.59
CA PHE A 124 -7.44 -1.71 -4.39
C PHE A 124 -7.34 -0.79 -3.17
N ASN A 125 -8.21 -1.07 -2.20
CA ASN A 125 -8.52 -0.23 -1.04
C ASN A 125 -7.48 -0.29 0.10
N TRP A 126 -6.34 0.39 -0.02
CA TRP A 126 -5.50 0.65 1.16
C TRP A 126 -6.24 1.54 2.16
N GLY A 127 -6.08 1.22 3.44
CA GLY A 127 -6.35 2.12 4.53
C GLY A 127 -5.17 3.07 4.76
N PRO A 128 -5.00 3.58 5.98
CA PRO A 128 -3.86 4.45 6.31
C PRO A 128 -2.57 3.68 6.58
N ALA A 129 -2.59 2.34 6.71
CA ALA A 129 -1.43 1.57 7.17
C ALA A 129 -0.55 1.01 6.03
N ALA A 130 -0.62 1.57 4.82
CA ALA A 130 0.30 1.24 3.72
C ALA A 130 1.69 1.91 3.90
N THR A 131 2.19 1.89 5.13
CA THR A 131 3.43 2.50 5.59
C THR A 131 4.03 1.65 6.70
N SER A 132 5.36 1.53 6.74
CA SER A 132 6.09 0.82 7.80
C SER A 132 7.53 1.32 7.84
N CYS A 133 8.17 1.25 9.02
CA CYS A 133 9.55 1.70 9.18
C CYS A 133 10.43 0.53 9.60
N ALA A 134 11.58 0.36 8.96
CA ALA A 134 12.53 -0.70 9.26
C ALA A 134 13.96 -0.19 9.15
N ILE A 135 14.89 -0.86 9.83
CA ILE A 135 16.32 -0.65 9.66
C ILE A 135 16.76 -1.47 8.44
N TRP A 136 17.40 -0.81 7.48
CA TRP A 136 17.88 -1.46 6.27
C TRP A 136 19.39 -1.44 6.23
N LYS A 137 20.00 -2.58 5.89
CA LYS A 137 21.44 -2.69 5.69
C LYS A 137 21.77 -3.20 4.28
N GLY A 138 22.72 -2.52 3.64
CA GLY A 138 23.05 -2.77 2.25
C GLY A 138 24.18 -1.92 1.70
N VAL A 139 24.62 -2.26 0.49
CA VAL A 139 25.69 -1.54 -0.21
C VAL A 139 25.15 -0.22 -0.79
N PRO A 140 25.82 0.92 -0.60
CA PRO A 140 25.45 2.17 -1.27
C PRO A 140 25.44 2.01 -2.79
N LEU A 141 24.35 2.43 -3.45
CA LEU A 141 24.22 2.30 -4.90
C LEU A 141 25.31 3.10 -5.63
N ASN A 142 25.67 4.28 -5.13
CA ASN A 142 26.75 5.09 -5.70
C ASN A 142 28.11 4.35 -5.70
N TYR A 143 28.35 3.45 -4.74
CA TYR A 143 29.57 2.65 -4.68
C TYR A 143 29.58 1.60 -5.81
N ILE A 144 28.47 0.90 -6.02
CA ILE A 144 28.30 -0.04 -7.14
C ILE A 144 28.44 0.66 -8.50
N LEU A 145 27.83 1.83 -8.65
CA LEU A 145 27.91 2.61 -9.88
C LEU A 145 29.35 3.06 -10.19
N LYS A 146 30.11 3.48 -9.17
CA LYS A 146 31.53 3.83 -9.32
C LYS A 146 32.40 2.61 -9.67
N LEU A 147 32.13 1.45 -9.08
CA LEU A 147 32.80 0.20 -9.47
C LEU A 147 32.53 -0.15 -10.94
N ALA A 148 31.31 0.10 -11.43
CA ALA A 148 30.96 -0.05 -12.84
C ALA A 148 31.56 1.05 -13.75
N GLY A 149 32.31 1.98 -13.18
CA GLY A 149 33.00 3.07 -13.87
C GLY A 149 32.08 4.22 -14.31
N VAL A 150 30.93 4.39 -13.65
CA VAL A 150 29.97 5.48 -13.88
C VAL A 150 30.35 6.71 -13.06
N ASN A 151 30.32 7.89 -13.69
CA ASN A 151 30.69 9.16 -13.07
C ASN A 151 29.65 10.25 -13.38
N LEU A 152 29.60 11.33 -12.58
CA LEU A 152 28.66 12.44 -12.82
C LEU A 152 28.90 13.16 -14.16
N ASN A 153 30.15 13.16 -14.65
CA ASN A 153 30.51 13.73 -15.96
C ASN A 153 29.80 13.00 -17.13
N ASP A 154 29.26 11.80 -16.89
CA ASP A 154 28.50 11.06 -17.88
C ASP A 154 27.17 11.73 -18.27
N CYS A 155 26.64 12.61 -17.40
CA CYS A 155 25.41 13.37 -17.64
C CYS A 155 25.61 14.60 -18.54
N VAL A 156 26.85 14.95 -18.91
CA VAL A 156 27.14 16.13 -19.75
C VAL A 156 26.53 16.00 -21.15
N ASN A 157 26.35 14.77 -21.65
CA ASN A 157 25.78 14.48 -22.96
C ASN A 157 24.26 14.24 -22.95
N GLY A 158 23.58 14.60 -21.85
CA GLY A 158 22.14 14.43 -21.65
C GLY A 158 21.78 13.60 -20.41
N PRO A 159 20.50 13.54 -20.04
CA PRO A 159 20.06 12.84 -18.84
C PRO A 159 20.35 11.35 -18.93
N ARG A 160 20.83 10.79 -17.82
CA ARG A 160 20.98 9.34 -17.64
C ARG A 160 20.10 8.85 -16.50
N TYR A 161 19.75 7.57 -16.59
CA TYR A 161 18.87 6.89 -15.67
C TYR A 161 19.51 5.59 -15.19
N VAL A 162 19.20 5.23 -13.95
CA VAL A 162 19.48 3.90 -13.39
C VAL A 162 18.18 3.11 -13.47
N CYS A 163 18.13 2.14 -14.37
CA CYS A 163 16.99 1.26 -14.55
C CYS A 163 17.17 0.00 -13.70
N PHE A 164 16.22 -0.26 -12.81
CA PHE A 164 16.18 -1.44 -11.95
C PHE A 164 15.19 -2.45 -12.51
N SER A 165 15.56 -3.74 -12.50
CA SER A 165 14.66 -4.84 -12.86
C SER A 165 14.70 -5.95 -11.81
N GLY A 166 13.52 -6.39 -11.39
CA GLY A 166 13.33 -7.60 -10.62
C GLY A 166 13.26 -8.85 -11.51
N VAL A 167 13.09 -10.01 -10.87
CA VAL A 167 12.90 -11.32 -11.54
C VAL A 167 11.45 -11.81 -11.51
N ASP A 168 10.54 -11.06 -10.89
CA ASP A 168 9.13 -11.40 -10.80
C ASP A 168 8.46 -11.32 -12.17
N LYS A 169 7.88 -12.45 -12.61
CA LYS A 169 7.21 -12.57 -13.90
C LYS A 169 5.76 -12.14 -13.76
N LEU A 170 5.43 -10.98 -14.31
CA LEU A 170 4.08 -10.39 -14.25
C LEU A 170 3.40 -10.44 -15.64
N PRO A 171 2.08 -10.18 -15.73
CA PRO A 171 1.37 -10.25 -17.00
C PRO A 171 1.92 -9.36 -18.11
N ASN A 172 2.52 -8.21 -17.75
CA ASN A 172 3.08 -7.24 -18.71
C ASN A 172 4.61 -7.16 -18.64
N GLY A 173 5.27 -8.29 -18.35
CA GLY A 173 6.73 -8.38 -18.25
C GLY A 173 7.24 -8.38 -16.81
N PHE A 174 8.51 -8.06 -16.62
CA PHE A 174 9.13 -7.98 -15.29
C PHE A 174 8.81 -6.65 -14.62
N TYR A 175 8.75 -6.64 -13.29
CA TYR A 175 8.69 -5.38 -12.57
C TYR A 175 10.00 -4.62 -12.77
N GLY A 176 9.89 -3.40 -13.25
CA GLY A 176 11.05 -2.54 -13.49
C GLY A 176 10.67 -1.07 -13.41
N THR A 177 11.65 -0.25 -13.11
CA THR A 177 11.49 1.19 -12.99
C THR A 177 12.84 1.89 -13.07
N SER A 178 12.89 3.21 -13.07
CA SER A 178 14.13 3.95 -13.05
C SER A 178 14.06 5.21 -12.21
N ILE A 179 15.22 5.69 -11.80
CA ILE A 179 15.43 7.03 -11.24
C ILE A 179 16.57 7.73 -11.98
N PRO A 180 16.67 9.07 -11.91
CA PRO A 180 17.80 9.80 -12.49
C PRO A 180 19.15 9.32 -11.93
N LEU A 181 20.18 9.29 -12.77
CA LEU A 181 21.53 8.87 -12.38
C LEU A 181 22.12 9.78 -11.29
N GLU A 182 21.92 11.10 -11.41
CA GLU A 182 22.40 12.07 -10.44
C GLU A 182 21.90 11.77 -9.01
N TRP A 183 20.63 11.38 -8.88
CA TRP A 183 20.07 10.97 -7.59
C TRP A 183 20.77 9.75 -7.00
N SER A 184 21.10 8.78 -7.85
CA SER A 184 21.73 7.53 -7.46
C SER A 184 23.20 7.70 -7.07
N LEU A 185 23.91 8.65 -7.70
CA LEU A 185 25.31 8.97 -7.40
C LEU A 185 25.47 9.88 -6.19
N ASN A 186 24.46 10.72 -5.89
CA ASN A 186 24.50 11.65 -4.78
C ASN A 186 24.38 10.92 -3.43
N ASP A 187 25.46 10.91 -2.66
CA ASP A 187 25.53 10.20 -1.39
C ASP A 187 24.51 10.68 -0.36
N VAL A 188 24.06 11.95 -0.43
CA VAL A 188 23.06 12.51 0.50
C VAL A 188 21.65 11.96 0.28
N ASN A 189 21.41 11.18 -0.77
CA ASN A 189 20.13 10.52 -0.99
C ASN A 189 20.10 9.11 -0.41
N ASP A 190 21.25 8.60 0.06
CA ASP A 190 21.36 7.33 0.79
C ASP A 190 20.68 6.14 0.09
N VAL A 191 20.76 6.07 -1.24
CA VAL A 191 20.23 4.93 -1.99
C VAL A 191 21.11 3.70 -1.73
N ILE A 192 20.50 2.59 -1.30
CA ILE A 192 21.21 1.34 -0.99
C ILE A 192 20.60 0.14 -1.73
N LEU A 193 21.44 -0.85 -1.98
CA LEU A 193 21.04 -2.21 -2.33
C LEU A 193 21.02 -3.05 -1.06
N ALA A 194 19.83 -3.19 -0.47
CA ALA A 194 19.62 -3.83 0.82
C ALA A 194 19.50 -5.35 0.69
N TYR A 195 20.16 -6.06 1.60
CA TYR A 195 20.11 -7.52 1.76
C TYR A 195 19.73 -7.94 3.20
N GLU A 196 19.63 -6.96 4.12
CA GLU A 196 19.16 -7.13 5.49
C GLU A 196 18.08 -6.09 5.85
N MET A 197 17.13 -6.52 6.67
CA MET A 197 16.03 -5.74 7.22
C MET A 197 15.85 -6.09 8.70
N ASN A 198 15.91 -5.09 9.57
CA ASN A 198 15.84 -5.23 11.03
C ASN A 198 16.87 -6.22 11.62
N GLY A 199 18.07 -6.28 11.03
CA GLY A 199 19.18 -7.12 11.50
C GLY A 199 19.15 -8.57 11.02
N GLU A 200 18.16 -8.96 10.22
CA GLU A 200 18.06 -10.28 9.60
C GLU A 200 18.07 -10.17 8.07
N ARG A 201 18.36 -11.29 7.38
CA ARG A 201 18.21 -11.36 5.93
C ARG A 201 16.79 -10.99 5.52
N LEU A 202 16.65 -10.35 4.36
CA LEU A 202 15.33 -10.06 3.79
C LEU A 202 14.44 -11.32 3.79
N THR A 203 13.16 -11.15 4.07
CA THR A 203 12.18 -12.22 3.83
C THR A 203 11.74 -12.22 2.36
N PRO A 204 11.17 -13.33 1.86
CA PRO A 204 10.69 -13.41 0.48
C PRO A 204 9.77 -12.26 0.06
N ASP A 205 8.76 -11.92 0.89
CA ASP A 205 7.82 -10.83 0.60
C ASP A 205 8.48 -9.45 0.52
N HIS A 206 9.61 -9.28 1.20
CA HIS A 206 10.35 -8.02 1.25
C HIS A 206 11.57 -7.98 0.32
N GLY A 207 11.72 -8.96 -0.58
CA GLY A 207 12.65 -8.88 -1.69
C GLY A 207 13.92 -9.73 -1.56
N TYR A 208 13.90 -10.78 -0.72
CA TYR A 208 15.03 -11.70 -0.61
C TYR A 208 15.54 -12.20 -1.98
N PRO A 209 16.85 -12.19 -2.26
CA PRO A 209 17.93 -11.80 -1.34
C PRO A 209 18.37 -10.33 -1.45
N LEU A 210 17.87 -9.58 -2.43
CA LEU A 210 18.34 -8.21 -2.72
C LEU A 210 17.20 -7.30 -3.18
N ARG A 211 17.17 -6.07 -2.66
CA ARG A 211 16.27 -5.02 -3.14
C ARG A 211 16.93 -3.65 -3.18
N VAL A 212 16.32 -2.71 -3.90
CA VAL A 212 16.67 -1.29 -3.79
C VAL A 212 15.89 -0.66 -2.62
N ILE A 213 16.53 0.24 -1.87
CA ILE A 213 15.89 1.17 -0.94
C ILE A 213 16.27 2.59 -1.35
N ILE A 214 15.26 3.44 -1.55
CA ILE A 214 15.40 4.84 -2.01
C ILE A 214 14.69 5.75 -1.00
N PRO A 215 15.36 6.18 0.08
CA PRO A 215 14.72 6.94 1.15
C PRO A 215 13.96 8.18 0.65
N GLY A 216 12.78 8.45 1.23
CA GLY A 216 11.93 9.58 0.85
C GLY A 216 11.18 9.44 -0.49
N CYS A 217 11.38 8.34 -1.23
CA CYS A 217 10.61 8.00 -2.42
C CYS A 217 9.47 7.01 -2.12
N ILE A 218 8.50 6.93 -3.02
CA ILE A 218 7.46 5.90 -2.95
C ILE A 218 8.06 4.48 -3.05
N GLY A 219 7.44 3.53 -2.37
CA GLY A 219 7.84 2.12 -2.42
C GLY A 219 7.83 1.51 -3.82
N GLY A 220 7.05 2.07 -4.76
CA GLY A 220 7.05 1.65 -6.17
C GLY A 220 8.39 1.81 -6.88
N ARG A 221 9.29 2.69 -6.42
CA ARG A 221 10.64 2.81 -7.00
C ARG A 221 11.64 1.81 -6.41
N MET A 222 11.30 1.19 -5.27
CA MET A 222 12.18 0.32 -4.49
C MET A 222 12.04 -1.15 -4.91
N VAL A 223 12.53 -1.46 -6.11
CA VAL A 223 12.42 -2.78 -6.75
C VAL A 223 12.91 -3.89 -5.83
N LYS A 224 12.08 -4.91 -5.65
CA LYS A 224 12.37 -6.14 -4.90
C LYS A 224 12.93 -7.22 -5.84
N TRP A 225 13.59 -8.22 -5.27
CA TRP A 225 14.13 -9.36 -6.01
C TRP A 225 15.04 -8.89 -7.16
N LEU A 226 15.85 -7.87 -6.88
CA LEU A 226 16.64 -7.13 -7.85
C LEU A 226 17.70 -8.04 -8.47
N SER A 227 17.68 -8.17 -9.79
CA SER A 227 18.69 -8.93 -10.53
C SER A 227 19.50 -8.08 -11.51
N LYS A 228 18.97 -6.93 -11.92
CA LYS A 228 19.62 -6.13 -12.96
C LYS A 228 19.53 -4.62 -12.69
N ILE A 229 20.65 -3.95 -12.94
CA ILE A 229 20.78 -2.50 -13.03
C ILE A 229 21.33 -2.16 -14.41
N THR A 230 20.61 -1.36 -15.19
CA THR A 230 21.08 -0.87 -16.50
C THR A 230 21.19 0.65 -16.47
N ILE A 231 22.36 1.16 -16.86
CA ILE A 231 22.57 2.59 -17.08
C ILE A 231 22.14 2.93 -18.49
N SER A 232 21.22 3.89 -18.60
CA SER A 232 20.54 4.21 -19.86
C SER A 232 20.45 5.73 -20.06
N ASN A 233 20.33 6.16 -21.31
CA ASN A 233 19.98 7.54 -21.68
C ASN A 233 18.45 7.77 -21.74
N LYS A 234 17.67 6.73 -21.40
CA LYS A 234 16.20 6.75 -21.30
C LYS A 234 15.76 6.12 -19.99
N GLU A 235 14.58 6.51 -19.53
CA GLU A 235 13.88 5.84 -18.44
C GLU A 235 13.67 4.34 -18.75
N SER A 236 13.30 3.57 -17.72
CA SER A 236 12.90 2.18 -17.87
C SER A 236 11.75 2.05 -18.85
N ASP A 237 11.85 1.07 -19.75
CA ASP A 237 10.82 0.68 -20.71
C ASP A 237 9.77 -0.27 -20.11
N SER A 238 9.87 -0.60 -18.82
CA SER A 238 8.90 -1.46 -18.13
C SER A 238 7.50 -0.88 -18.21
N TYR A 239 6.51 -1.74 -18.48
CA TYR A 239 5.10 -1.38 -18.43
C TYR A 239 4.73 -0.68 -17.11
N TYR A 240 5.28 -1.19 -15.99
CA TYR A 240 5.01 -0.70 -14.64
C TYR A 240 5.66 0.67 -14.34
N HIS A 241 6.61 1.13 -15.17
CA HIS A 241 7.16 2.49 -15.07
C HIS A 241 6.21 3.56 -15.63
N TYR A 242 5.43 3.20 -16.67
CA TYR A 242 4.51 4.12 -17.35
C TYR A 242 3.06 3.99 -16.89
N HIS A 243 2.55 2.76 -16.79
CA HIS A 243 1.12 2.48 -16.51
C HIS A 243 0.81 2.26 -15.02
N ASP A 244 1.76 2.58 -14.12
CA ASP A 244 1.58 2.53 -12.67
C ASP A 244 2.35 3.70 -12.00
N ASN A 245 2.12 3.96 -10.72
CA ASN A 245 2.87 4.93 -9.91
C ASN A 245 2.92 6.37 -10.49
N ARG A 246 1.76 6.87 -10.94
CA ARG A 246 1.57 8.23 -11.45
C ARG A 246 0.36 8.94 -10.83
N VAL A 247 0.45 10.26 -10.67
CA VAL A 247 -0.70 11.12 -10.31
C VAL A 247 -1.10 11.91 -11.56
N LEU A 248 -2.15 11.43 -12.23
CA LEU A 248 -2.72 12.12 -13.39
C LEU A 248 -3.76 13.17 -12.91
N PRO A 249 -3.99 14.24 -13.68
CA PRO A 249 -5.04 15.20 -13.39
C PRO A 249 -6.43 14.54 -13.23
N PRO A 250 -7.33 15.09 -12.37
CA PRO A 250 -8.60 14.44 -12.01
C PRO A 250 -9.56 14.14 -13.18
N GLU A 251 -9.39 14.81 -14.32
CA GLU A 251 -10.20 14.63 -15.53
C GLU A 251 -9.81 13.39 -16.36
N PHE A 252 -8.71 12.72 -16.03
CA PHE A 252 -8.32 11.47 -16.67
C PHE A 252 -8.98 10.26 -16.00
N ASP A 253 -9.65 9.43 -16.79
CA ASP A 253 -9.84 8.03 -16.47
C ASP A 253 -8.81 7.16 -17.23
N ALA A 254 -8.84 5.85 -17.02
CA ALA A 254 -7.84 4.95 -17.60
C ALA A 254 -7.92 4.86 -19.14
N GLU A 255 -9.12 4.99 -19.69
CA GLU A 255 -9.37 4.93 -21.13
C GLU A 255 -8.80 6.17 -21.82
N ARG A 256 -9.16 7.35 -21.30
CA ARG A 256 -8.63 8.63 -21.77
C ARG A 256 -7.12 8.73 -21.59
N ALA A 257 -6.59 8.31 -20.44
CA ALA A 257 -5.14 8.32 -20.19
C ALA A 257 -4.36 7.47 -21.19
N THR A 258 -4.94 6.35 -21.63
CA THR A 258 -4.35 5.48 -22.67
C THR A 258 -4.46 6.13 -24.06
N LYS A 259 -5.66 6.60 -24.43
CA LYS A 259 -5.92 7.25 -25.73
C LYS A 259 -5.04 8.48 -25.96
N GLU A 260 -4.89 9.32 -24.94
CA GLU A 260 -4.11 10.57 -24.98
C GLU A 260 -2.64 10.38 -24.58
N LYS A 261 -2.20 9.14 -24.34
CA LYS A 261 -0.83 8.80 -23.93
C LYS A 261 -0.36 9.54 -22.66
N ALA A 262 -1.28 9.91 -21.77
CA ALA A 262 -0.98 10.64 -20.53
C ALA A 262 -0.04 9.84 -19.59
N TRP A 263 -0.07 8.51 -19.65
CA TRP A 263 0.86 7.63 -18.92
C TRP A 263 2.34 7.87 -19.24
N TYR A 264 2.65 8.45 -20.40
CA TYR A 264 4.03 8.73 -20.83
C TYR A 264 4.46 10.16 -20.52
N ASN A 265 3.60 10.99 -19.93
CA ASN A 265 3.97 12.36 -19.56
C ASN A 265 4.82 12.33 -18.28
N PRO A 266 6.10 12.78 -18.34
CA PRO A 266 7.02 12.72 -17.19
C PRO A 266 6.56 13.59 -16.01
N ASN A 267 5.72 14.60 -16.22
CA ASN A 267 5.25 15.47 -15.14
C ASN A 267 4.33 14.76 -14.13
N TYR A 268 3.80 13.58 -14.49
CA TYR A 268 2.90 12.81 -13.63
C TYR A 268 3.59 11.69 -12.87
N ILE A 269 4.90 11.51 -13.07
CA ILE A 269 5.68 10.47 -12.40
C ILE A 269 5.78 10.76 -10.90
N ILE A 270 5.54 9.74 -10.07
CA ILE A 270 5.77 9.86 -8.63
C ILE A 270 7.17 9.35 -8.31
N ASN A 271 8.01 10.22 -7.75
CA ASN A 271 9.28 9.83 -7.17
C ASN A 271 9.24 10.05 -5.65
N TYR A 272 9.35 11.31 -5.21
CA TYR A 272 9.23 11.67 -3.80
C TYR A 272 7.80 11.52 -3.28
N LEU A 273 7.70 11.14 -2.02
CA LEU A 273 6.46 11.19 -1.25
C LEU A 273 6.01 12.64 -1.04
N ASN A 274 4.70 12.87 -0.97
CA ASN A 274 4.16 14.11 -0.44
C ASN A 274 4.04 14.02 1.09
N ILE A 275 3.86 15.18 1.72
CA ILE A 275 3.60 15.25 3.16
C ILE A 275 2.25 14.61 3.51
N ASN A 276 2.20 13.82 4.58
CA ASN A 276 0.99 13.13 5.06
C ASN A 276 0.96 13.07 6.59
N SER A 277 -0.23 12.96 7.16
CA SER A 277 -0.46 12.70 8.58
C SER A 277 -1.77 11.97 8.80
N VAL A 278 -1.82 11.16 9.85
CA VAL A 278 -2.97 10.31 10.20
C VAL A 278 -3.21 10.35 11.71
N ILE A 279 -4.48 10.31 12.11
CA ILE A 279 -4.91 10.12 13.51
C ILE A 279 -5.05 8.62 13.76
N THR A 280 -4.45 8.14 14.84
CA THR A 280 -4.48 6.73 15.24
C THR A 280 -5.17 6.52 16.59
N SER A 281 -5.14 7.53 17.45
CA SER A 281 -5.95 7.61 18.67
C SER A 281 -6.71 8.94 18.67
N PRO A 282 -8.06 8.92 18.72
CA PRO A 282 -8.90 7.75 18.93
C PRO A 282 -8.95 6.78 17.75
N ALA A 283 -9.04 5.49 18.06
CA ALA A 283 -9.19 4.43 17.07
C ALA A 283 -10.62 4.40 16.50
N HIS A 284 -10.82 3.74 15.36
CA HIS A 284 -12.15 3.53 14.82
C HIS A 284 -13.01 2.69 15.79
N ASN A 285 -14.23 3.16 16.06
CA ASN A 285 -15.17 2.63 17.04
C ASN A 285 -14.68 2.68 18.50
N GLU A 286 -13.58 3.37 18.79
CA GLU A 286 -13.27 3.76 20.16
C GLU A 286 -14.41 4.63 20.69
N TYR A 287 -14.70 4.49 21.99
CA TYR A 287 -15.77 5.25 22.63
C TYR A 287 -15.33 5.84 23.96
N ILE A 288 -15.92 7.00 24.29
CA ILE A 288 -15.74 7.67 25.57
C ILE A 288 -17.14 7.89 26.19
N PRO A 289 -17.42 7.31 27.37
CA PRO A 289 -18.65 7.60 28.12
C PRO A 289 -18.73 9.07 28.53
N LEU A 290 -19.88 9.73 28.37
CA LEU A 290 -20.02 11.14 28.76
C LEU A 290 -19.82 11.35 30.28
N SER A 291 -20.08 10.34 31.12
CA SER A 291 -19.75 10.38 32.54
C SER A 291 -18.26 10.61 32.83
N SER A 292 -17.38 10.28 31.89
CA SER A 292 -15.93 10.50 32.00
C SER A 292 -15.56 12.00 32.04
N PHE A 293 -16.47 12.90 31.65
CA PHE A 293 -16.20 14.33 31.54
C PHE A 293 -16.17 15.04 32.90
N PHE A 294 -16.78 14.45 33.93
CA PHE A 294 -16.94 15.09 35.25
C PHE A 294 -15.68 15.02 36.13
N ASN A 295 -14.64 14.29 35.71
CA ASN A 295 -13.45 14.02 36.52
C ASN A 295 -12.15 14.65 35.99
N ASN A 296 -12.23 15.73 35.19
CA ASN A 296 -11.05 16.38 34.55
C ASN A 296 -10.10 15.39 33.85
N GLN A 297 -10.64 14.31 33.28
CA GLN A 297 -9.84 13.33 32.57
C GLN A 297 -9.23 13.92 31.30
N MET A 298 -8.01 13.51 31.00
CA MET A 298 -7.26 13.95 29.82
C MET A 298 -7.20 12.83 28.78
N TYR A 299 -7.41 13.19 27.52
CA TYR A 299 -7.28 12.31 26.37
C TYR A 299 -5.99 12.64 25.62
N THR A 300 -5.24 11.62 25.22
CA THR A 300 -4.06 11.81 24.37
C THR A 300 -4.39 11.44 22.94
N LEU A 301 -4.62 12.45 22.10
CA LEU A 301 -4.67 12.26 20.65
C LEU A 301 -3.28 11.85 20.17
N LYS A 302 -3.21 10.87 19.27
CA LYS A 302 -1.96 10.35 18.72
C LYS A 302 -2.05 10.09 17.24
N GLY A 303 -0.89 10.08 16.60
CA GLY A 303 -0.76 9.64 15.22
C GLY A 303 0.68 9.69 14.72
N TYR A 304 0.82 9.54 13.40
CA TYR A 304 2.10 9.70 12.71
C TYR A 304 2.00 10.73 11.59
N ALA A 305 3.15 11.20 11.14
CA ALA A 305 3.33 12.05 9.97
C ALA A 305 4.61 11.66 9.22
N TYR A 306 4.63 11.83 7.90
CA TYR A 306 5.82 11.62 7.07
C TYR A 306 5.83 12.61 5.90
N THR A 307 6.99 12.76 5.27
CA THR A 307 7.16 13.52 4.01
C THR A 307 8.26 12.85 3.17
N GLY A 308 8.37 13.24 1.90
CA GLY A 308 9.39 12.72 0.97
C GLY A 308 10.64 13.58 0.93
N GLY A 309 11.56 13.22 0.03
CA GLY A 309 12.74 14.04 -0.29
C GLY A 309 13.74 14.25 0.84
N GLY A 310 13.57 13.59 1.98
CA GLY A 310 14.39 13.77 3.17
C GLY A 310 14.10 15.06 3.93
N HIS A 311 12.93 15.66 3.73
CA HIS A 311 12.51 16.87 4.44
C HIS A 311 12.11 16.57 5.88
N LYS A 312 12.32 17.54 6.78
CA LYS A 312 11.94 17.39 8.20
C LYS A 312 10.47 17.72 8.38
N ILE A 313 9.71 16.90 9.11
CA ILE A 313 8.43 17.35 9.67
C ILE A 313 8.72 18.40 10.76
N THR A 314 8.16 19.60 10.59
CA THR A 314 8.42 20.75 11.48
C THR A 314 7.29 20.98 12.48
N ARG A 315 6.05 20.68 12.10
CA ARG A 315 4.90 20.73 13.00
C ARG A 315 3.76 19.82 12.54
N VAL A 316 2.97 19.36 13.51
CA VAL A 316 1.66 18.73 13.31
C VAL A 316 0.63 19.52 14.11
N GLU A 317 -0.48 19.82 13.47
CA GLU A 317 -1.55 20.65 14.01
C GLU A 317 -2.86 19.85 14.00
N VAL A 318 -3.63 19.98 15.08
CA VAL A 318 -4.94 19.32 15.24
C VAL A 318 -6.02 20.37 15.43
N SER A 319 -7.14 20.20 14.75
CA SER A 319 -8.34 21.02 14.93
C SER A 319 -9.49 20.18 15.45
N LEU A 320 -10.26 20.75 16.38
CA LEU A 320 -11.49 20.18 16.95
C LEU A 320 -12.75 20.96 16.54
N ASP A 321 -12.60 22.00 15.72
CA ASP A 321 -13.64 22.98 15.38
C ASP A 321 -13.79 23.17 13.87
N ASN A 322 -13.64 22.07 13.12
CA ASN A 322 -13.72 22.03 11.66
C ASN A 322 -12.64 22.89 10.96
N GLY A 323 -11.48 23.08 11.57
CA GLY A 323 -10.32 23.77 10.98
C GLY A 323 -10.31 25.29 11.16
N LYS A 324 -11.16 25.84 12.04
CA LYS A 324 -11.17 27.27 12.37
C LYS A 324 -9.98 27.65 13.24
N THR A 325 -9.65 26.81 14.22
CA THR A 325 -8.47 26.93 15.07
C THR A 325 -7.64 25.65 15.03
N TRP A 326 -6.35 25.77 15.35
CA TRP A 326 -5.37 24.69 15.26
C TRP A 326 -4.50 24.67 16.51
N LEU A 327 -4.45 23.52 17.17
CA LEU A 327 -3.62 23.24 18.34
C LEU A 327 -2.32 22.58 17.88
N LEU A 328 -1.19 23.10 18.35
CA LEU A 328 0.12 22.55 18.03
C LEU A 328 0.36 21.26 18.85
N SER A 329 0.66 20.17 18.16
CA SER A 329 0.98 18.88 18.78
C SER A 329 2.45 18.81 19.18
N LYS A 330 2.75 17.99 20.19
CA LYS A 330 4.13 17.56 20.48
C LYS A 330 4.58 16.59 19.39
N LEU A 331 5.76 16.82 18.81
CA LEU A 331 6.42 15.89 17.90
C LEU A 331 7.41 15.01 18.66
N ASP A 332 7.37 13.71 18.39
CA ASP A 332 8.39 12.74 18.74
C ASP A 332 9.06 12.26 17.44
N GLN A 333 10.39 12.36 17.40
CA GLN A 333 11.20 12.09 16.21
C GLN A 333 12.31 11.09 16.56
N PRO A 334 11.99 9.78 16.75
CA PRO A 334 12.96 8.80 17.22
C PRO A 334 14.17 8.65 16.31
N GLU A 335 14.04 8.96 15.02
CA GLU A 335 15.14 8.99 14.05
C GLU A 335 16.33 9.84 14.53
N LEU A 336 16.07 11.00 15.14
CA LEU A 336 17.11 11.96 15.52
C LEU A 336 18.06 11.45 16.58
N VAL A 337 17.61 10.47 17.36
CA VAL A 337 18.35 9.87 18.49
C VAL A 337 18.65 8.40 18.25
N HIS A 338 18.26 7.84 17.10
CA HIS A 338 18.41 6.41 16.85
C HIS A 338 19.90 6.04 16.67
N PRO A 339 20.43 5.01 17.36
CA PRO A 339 21.86 4.67 17.31
C PRO A 339 22.39 4.43 15.90
N ALA A 340 21.62 3.77 15.02
CA ALA A 340 22.02 3.54 13.63
C ALA A 340 22.16 4.85 12.81
N VAL A 341 21.42 5.91 13.17
CA VAL A 341 21.53 7.23 12.53
C VAL A 341 22.74 7.99 13.10
N LEU A 342 22.91 7.97 14.42
CA LEU A 342 24.02 8.67 15.10
C LEU A 342 25.41 8.12 14.72
N LYS A 343 25.50 6.84 14.34
CA LYS A 343 26.74 6.20 13.86
C LYS A 343 27.14 6.63 12.44
N ARG A 344 26.24 7.25 11.67
CA ARG A 344 26.53 7.64 10.28
C ARG A 344 27.50 8.82 10.27
N ARG A 345 28.33 8.89 9.22
CA ARG A 345 29.06 10.12 8.92
C ARG A 345 28.06 11.26 8.75
N ILE A 346 28.37 12.42 9.31
CA ILE A 346 27.52 13.61 9.21
C ILE A 346 27.40 13.96 7.73
N ASN A 347 26.21 13.80 7.16
CA ASN A 347 25.90 14.36 5.85
C ASN A 347 25.93 15.89 5.97
N PRO A 348 26.56 16.61 5.02
CA PRO A 348 26.59 18.07 5.05
C PRO A 348 25.18 18.67 4.96
N ILE A 349 24.25 17.91 4.38
CA ILE A 349 22.82 18.25 4.29
C ILE A 349 22.06 17.26 5.18
N PRO A 350 21.41 17.71 6.27
CA PRO A 350 20.58 16.86 7.09
C PRO A 350 19.43 16.25 6.29
N ARG A 351 19.17 14.97 6.51
CA ARG A 351 18.08 14.21 5.88
C ARG A 351 17.29 13.46 6.93
N TYR A 352 15.98 13.36 6.70
CA TYR A 352 15.03 12.72 7.59
C TYR A 352 14.22 11.70 6.79
N TRP A 353 14.50 10.43 7.01
CA TRP A 353 14.00 9.30 6.21
C TRP A 353 12.82 8.58 6.87
N CYS A 354 12.50 8.93 8.11
CA CYS A 354 11.50 8.23 8.89
C CYS A 354 10.27 9.10 9.18
N TRP A 355 9.15 8.42 9.44
CA TRP A 355 7.99 9.05 10.05
C TRP A 355 8.33 9.69 11.40
N SER A 356 7.53 10.68 11.78
CA SER A 356 7.50 11.26 13.12
C SER A 356 6.17 10.89 13.77
N PHE A 357 6.17 10.70 15.09
CA PHE A 357 4.94 10.55 15.85
C PHE A 357 4.52 11.90 16.41
N TRP A 358 3.21 12.08 16.59
CA TRP A 358 2.69 13.28 17.21
C TRP A 358 1.69 12.91 18.30
N SER A 359 1.63 13.76 19.33
CA SER A 359 0.65 13.63 20.39
C SER A 359 0.14 14.99 20.85
N LEU A 360 -1.14 15.05 21.20
CA LEU A 360 -1.77 16.23 21.79
C LEU A 360 -2.64 15.78 22.96
N ILE A 361 -2.35 16.30 24.15
CA ILE A 361 -3.13 16.02 25.36
C ILE A 361 -4.21 17.09 25.48
N ILE A 362 -5.47 16.68 25.53
CA ILE A 362 -6.63 17.57 25.67
C ILE A 362 -7.53 17.08 26.82
N PRO A 363 -8.24 17.96 27.53
CA PRO A 363 -9.31 17.52 28.41
C PRO A 363 -10.41 16.78 27.65
N PHE A 364 -11.03 15.77 28.25
CA PHE A 364 -12.15 15.03 27.65
C PHE A 364 -13.30 15.96 27.22
N HIS A 365 -13.57 17.00 28.02
CA HIS A 365 -14.62 17.98 27.72
C HIS A 365 -14.32 18.80 26.44
N SER A 366 -13.11 18.77 25.88
CA SER A 366 -12.79 19.36 24.58
C SER A 366 -13.51 18.67 23.41
N PHE A 367 -14.04 17.46 23.62
CA PHE A 367 -14.89 16.80 22.62
C PHE A 367 -16.35 17.27 22.65
N ILE A 368 -16.77 18.05 23.65
CA ILE A 368 -18.11 18.64 23.68
C ILE A 368 -18.28 19.53 22.45
N ARG A 369 -19.29 19.25 21.62
CA ARG A 369 -19.55 19.93 20.34
C ARG A 369 -18.44 19.77 19.28
N CYS A 370 -17.45 18.91 19.52
CA CYS A 370 -16.53 18.50 18.48
C CYS A 370 -17.27 17.54 17.55
N GLU A 371 -17.48 17.93 16.29
CA GLU A 371 -18.07 17.06 15.26
C GLU A 371 -17.02 16.22 14.55
N GLU A 372 -15.78 16.71 14.53
CA GLU A 372 -14.68 16.17 13.76
C GLU A 372 -13.33 16.60 14.33
N ILE A 373 -12.41 15.65 14.41
CA ILE A 373 -10.99 15.88 14.66
C ILE A 373 -10.28 15.87 13.31
N SER A 374 -9.59 16.96 12.98
CA SER A 374 -8.78 17.09 11.76
C SER A 374 -7.29 17.19 12.11
N VAL A 375 -6.41 16.54 11.34
CA VAL A 375 -4.96 16.71 11.46
C VAL A 375 -4.32 17.17 10.14
N ARG A 376 -3.28 18.00 10.24
CA ARG A 376 -2.37 18.33 9.14
C ARG A 376 -0.92 18.44 9.62
N ALA A 377 0.03 18.08 8.77
CA ALA A 377 1.45 18.27 9.00
C ALA A 377 2.03 19.39 8.13
N TRP A 378 3.21 19.86 8.52
CA TRP A 378 4.06 20.78 7.77
C TRP A 378 5.50 20.29 7.75
N ASP A 379 6.19 20.49 6.64
CA ASP A 379 7.61 20.13 6.53
C ASP A 379 8.54 21.35 6.49
N SER A 380 9.84 21.10 6.37
CA SER A 380 10.89 22.12 6.32
C SER A 380 10.83 23.00 5.07
N THR A 381 10.06 22.62 4.06
CA THR A 381 9.81 23.42 2.84
C THR A 381 8.51 24.22 2.91
N GLN A 382 7.83 24.22 4.07
CA GLN A 382 6.51 24.83 4.28
C GLN A 382 5.38 24.22 3.44
N ASN A 383 5.58 23.01 2.90
CA ASN A 383 4.49 22.25 2.28
C ASN A 383 3.54 21.73 3.36
N THR A 384 2.23 21.73 3.06
CA THR A 384 1.18 21.19 3.92
C THR A 384 0.14 20.41 3.12
N GLN A 385 -0.84 19.87 3.83
CA GLN A 385 -1.88 19.00 3.29
C GLN A 385 -3.11 19.80 2.86
N PRO A 386 -3.77 19.45 1.74
CA PRO A 386 -5.04 20.05 1.36
C PRO A 386 -6.14 19.58 2.31
N ARG A 387 -7.20 20.39 2.49
CA ARG A 387 -8.35 19.97 3.31
C ARG A 387 -9.10 18.78 2.70
N ASN A 388 -9.31 18.82 1.39
CA ASN A 388 -10.08 17.83 0.64
C ASN A 388 -9.14 16.97 -0.23
N PRO A 389 -9.50 15.71 -0.49
CA PRO A 389 -8.70 14.84 -1.36
C PRO A 389 -8.76 15.31 -2.82
N THR A 390 -7.60 15.25 -3.49
CA THR A 390 -7.49 15.41 -4.93
C THR A 390 -7.57 14.04 -5.59
N TRP A 391 -8.71 13.73 -6.20
CA TRP A 391 -8.93 12.44 -6.86
C TRP A 391 -8.00 12.28 -8.07
N ASN A 392 -7.46 11.08 -8.27
CA ASN A 392 -6.79 10.69 -9.52
C ASN A 392 -7.10 9.22 -9.86
N VAL A 393 -6.95 8.87 -11.14
CA VAL A 393 -7.30 7.53 -11.67
C VAL A 393 -6.61 6.36 -10.94
N MET A 394 -5.41 6.58 -10.40
CA MET A 394 -4.65 5.58 -9.65
C MET A 394 -5.00 5.53 -8.17
N GLY A 395 -5.75 6.52 -7.67
CA GLY A 395 -6.04 6.69 -6.25
C GLY A 395 -4.76 6.82 -5.40
N MET A 396 -3.72 7.45 -5.94
CA MET A 396 -2.40 7.53 -5.32
C MET A 396 -2.15 8.90 -4.68
N MET A 397 -1.18 8.95 -3.77
CA MET A 397 -0.69 10.17 -3.11
C MET A 397 -1.80 10.94 -2.38
N ASN A 398 -2.82 10.24 -1.88
CA ASN A 398 -3.87 10.87 -1.09
C ASN A 398 -3.30 11.43 0.21
N ASN A 399 -3.30 12.75 0.35
CA ASN A 399 -2.73 13.42 1.51
C ASN A 399 -3.62 14.51 2.10
N CYS A 400 -4.93 14.46 1.87
CA CYS A 400 -5.82 15.41 2.51
C CYS A 400 -5.74 15.33 4.04
N HIS A 401 -6.26 16.34 4.73
CA HIS A 401 -6.43 16.28 6.18
C HIS A 401 -7.10 14.95 6.56
N PHE A 402 -6.48 14.19 7.44
CA PHE A 402 -7.11 12.98 7.98
C PHE A 402 -8.14 13.41 9.01
N ARG A 403 -9.35 12.84 8.93
CA ARG A 403 -10.52 13.32 9.67
C ARG A 403 -11.23 12.19 10.38
N VAL A 404 -11.40 12.33 11.68
CA VAL A 404 -12.15 11.39 12.52
C VAL A 404 -13.44 12.06 12.95
N LYS A 405 -14.59 11.48 12.58
CA LYS A 405 -15.90 11.95 13.03
C LYS A 405 -16.14 11.56 14.48
N VAL A 406 -16.79 12.46 15.20
CA VAL A 406 -17.18 12.25 16.60
C VAL A 406 -18.71 12.21 16.63
N ASN A 407 -19.26 11.05 16.96
CA ASN A 407 -20.70 10.82 16.99
C ASN A 407 -21.15 10.58 18.42
N THR A 408 -22.24 11.20 18.85
CA THR A 408 -22.87 10.89 20.14
C THR A 408 -23.96 9.84 19.93
N ILE A 409 -23.84 8.69 20.58
CA ILE A 409 -24.83 7.61 20.50
C ILE A 409 -25.40 7.27 21.89
N PRO A 410 -26.71 6.94 21.99
CA PRO A 410 -27.26 6.38 23.22
C PRO A 410 -26.84 4.91 23.38
N GLN A 411 -26.45 4.51 24.59
CA GLN A 411 -26.17 3.12 24.95
C GLN A 411 -26.69 2.84 26.36
N GLY A 412 -27.82 2.14 26.45
CA GLY A 412 -28.52 1.94 27.72
C GLY A 412 -29.02 3.28 28.28
N ASN A 413 -28.66 3.58 29.53
CA ASN A 413 -29.03 4.83 30.21
C ASN A 413 -27.97 5.95 30.08
N GLU A 414 -26.96 5.77 29.22
CA GLU A 414 -25.87 6.74 29.05
C GLU A 414 -25.69 7.12 27.57
N PHE A 415 -25.12 8.29 27.33
CA PHE A 415 -24.59 8.67 26.01
C PHE A 415 -23.08 8.43 25.97
N ARG A 416 -22.58 8.02 24.81
CA ARG A 416 -21.15 7.85 24.54
C ARG A 416 -20.77 8.60 23.29
N LEU A 417 -19.57 9.17 23.28
CA LEU A 417 -18.92 9.58 22.04
C LEU A 417 -18.32 8.35 21.39
N VAL A 418 -18.46 8.23 20.07
CA VAL A 418 -17.85 7.19 19.24
C VAL A 418 -17.07 7.85 18.12
N PHE A 419 -15.85 7.37 17.91
CA PHE A 419 -14.93 7.92 16.94
C PHE A 419 -14.90 7.09 15.67
N GLU A 420 -15.12 7.74 14.54
CA GLU A 420 -15.20 7.06 13.25
C GLU A 420 -14.10 7.60 12.32
N HIS A 421 -13.14 6.75 11.95
CA HIS A 421 -12.14 7.04 10.91
C HIS A 421 -12.80 7.15 9.52
N PRO A 422 -12.12 7.70 8.49
CA PRO A 422 -12.69 7.83 7.15
C PRO A 422 -13.17 6.50 6.57
N THR A 423 -12.32 5.47 6.68
CA THR A 423 -12.56 4.13 6.13
C THR A 423 -11.79 3.08 6.93
N GLN A 424 -12.22 1.81 6.89
CA GLN A 424 -11.42 0.65 7.31
C GLN A 424 -10.71 0.01 6.11
N PRO A 425 -9.53 -0.63 6.24
CA PRO A 425 -8.80 -1.18 5.10
C PRO A 425 -9.51 -2.29 4.34
N GLY A 426 -9.18 -2.44 3.06
CA GLY A 426 -9.72 -3.46 2.18
C GLY A 426 -11.24 -3.33 2.08
N ASN A 427 -11.93 -4.47 2.23
CA ASN A 427 -13.39 -4.53 2.22
C ASN A 427 -13.99 -4.53 3.64
N ASN A 428 -13.20 -4.26 4.68
CA ASN A 428 -13.72 -4.17 6.03
C ASN A 428 -14.79 -3.06 6.08
N PRO A 429 -15.94 -3.32 6.73
CA PRO A 429 -17.01 -2.35 6.87
C PRO A 429 -16.62 -1.24 7.85
N GLY A 430 -17.32 -0.11 7.76
CA GLY A 430 -17.17 1.01 8.68
C GLY A 430 -16.31 2.16 8.16
N GLY A 431 -16.50 3.31 8.79
CA GLY A 431 -15.89 4.57 8.45
C GLY A 431 -16.89 5.52 7.81
N TRP A 432 -16.81 6.81 8.14
CA TRP A 432 -17.87 7.77 7.84
C TRP A 432 -17.99 8.10 6.34
N MET A 433 -16.97 7.76 5.54
CA MET A 433 -17.03 7.87 4.08
C MET A 433 -17.72 6.67 3.42
N VAL A 434 -17.86 5.55 4.13
CA VAL A 434 -18.49 4.35 3.60
C VAL A 434 -20.00 4.52 3.71
N LYS A 435 -20.67 4.65 2.55
CA LYS A 435 -22.13 4.70 2.53
C LYS A 435 -22.68 3.42 3.17
N PRO A 436 -23.72 3.52 4.02
CA PRO A 436 -24.43 2.34 4.49
C PRO A 436 -24.83 1.53 3.26
N SER A 437 -24.52 0.23 3.24
CA SER A 437 -25.09 -0.66 2.23
C SER A 437 -26.61 -0.42 2.25
N PRO A 438 -27.27 -0.22 1.09
CA PRO A 438 -28.72 -0.12 1.09
C PRO A 438 -29.24 -1.32 1.86
N LYS A 439 -29.96 -1.08 2.97
CA LYS A 439 -30.77 -2.14 3.58
C LYS A 439 -31.56 -2.71 2.40
N LEU A 440 -31.37 -4.00 2.11
CA LEU A 440 -32.21 -4.71 1.17
C LEU A 440 -33.63 -4.43 1.63
N ILE A 441 -34.32 -3.52 0.94
CA ILE A 441 -35.77 -3.43 1.03
C ILE A 441 -36.17 -4.82 0.60
N THR A 442 -36.63 -5.62 1.56
CA THR A 442 -37.44 -6.80 1.29
C THR A 442 -38.64 -6.24 0.53
N SER A 443 -38.53 -6.19 -0.79
CA SER A 443 -39.62 -5.79 -1.65
C SER A 443 -40.76 -6.74 -1.32
N LYS A 444 -41.88 -6.17 -0.85
CA LYS A 444 -43.16 -6.89 -0.84
C LYS A 444 -43.35 -7.52 -2.24
N PRO A 445 -43.94 -8.72 -2.32
CA PRO A 445 -44.15 -9.37 -3.60
C PRO A 445 -45.16 -8.53 -4.38
N SER A 446 -44.66 -7.74 -5.31
CA SER A 446 -45.48 -7.03 -6.29
C SER A 446 -45.47 -7.84 -7.58
N ASP A 447 -46.68 -8.16 -8.03
CA ASP A 447 -47.05 -8.99 -9.16
C ASP A 447 -46.10 -8.92 -10.35
N VAL A 448 -45.48 -10.06 -10.65
CA VAL A 448 -44.75 -10.30 -11.90
C VAL A 448 -45.66 -11.10 -12.82
N SER A 449 -46.24 -10.41 -13.78
CA SER A 449 -46.79 -11.02 -14.99
C SER A 449 -45.66 -11.63 -15.83
N THR A 450 -45.60 -12.96 -15.81
CA THR A 450 -45.18 -13.87 -16.89
C THR A 450 -44.10 -13.42 -17.88
N ILE A 451 -42.83 -13.79 -17.60
CA ILE A 451 -41.93 -14.40 -18.59
C ILE A 451 -41.23 -15.58 -17.90
N ASN A 452 -41.58 -16.80 -18.32
CA ASN A 452 -41.08 -18.05 -17.77
C ASN A 452 -39.76 -18.42 -18.48
N SER A 453 -38.63 -18.12 -17.85
CA SER A 453 -37.37 -18.80 -18.12
C SER A 453 -36.74 -19.12 -16.76
N GLN A 454 -36.75 -20.39 -16.38
CA GLN A 454 -36.15 -20.86 -15.12
C GLN A 454 -34.66 -20.53 -15.17
N ILE A 455 -34.25 -19.49 -14.43
CA ILE A 455 -32.84 -19.17 -14.22
C ILE A 455 -32.21 -20.37 -13.50
N PRO A 456 -31.18 -21.02 -14.08
CA PRO A 456 -30.54 -22.18 -13.47
C PRO A 456 -30.03 -21.87 -12.06
N THR A 457 -30.08 -22.86 -11.17
CA THR A 457 -29.55 -22.77 -9.81
C THR A 457 -28.49 -23.85 -9.62
N PHE A 458 -27.34 -23.50 -9.05
CA PHE A 458 -26.21 -24.40 -8.86
C PHE A 458 -25.82 -24.48 -7.39
N THR A 459 -25.46 -25.66 -6.92
CA THR A 459 -24.83 -25.87 -5.62
C THR A 459 -23.34 -25.50 -5.65
N ILE A 460 -22.74 -25.26 -4.48
CA ILE A 460 -21.29 -25.04 -4.35
C ILE A 460 -20.51 -26.24 -4.94
N ASN A 461 -21.00 -27.46 -4.75
CA ASN A 461 -20.35 -28.67 -5.25
C ASN A 461 -20.41 -28.80 -6.79
N GLU A 462 -21.47 -28.31 -7.42
CA GLU A 462 -21.54 -28.25 -8.87
C GLU A 462 -20.55 -27.22 -9.41
N VAL A 463 -20.54 -26.01 -8.85
CA VAL A 463 -19.59 -24.98 -9.25
C VAL A 463 -18.14 -25.45 -9.05
N ALA A 464 -17.84 -26.17 -7.97
CA ALA A 464 -16.51 -26.68 -7.66
C ALA A 464 -15.91 -27.63 -8.71
N LYS A 465 -16.74 -28.21 -9.60
CA LYS A 465 -16.27 -29.05 -10.72
C LYS A 465 -15.65 -28.22 -11.85
N HIS A 466 -15.99 -26.94 -11.94
CA HIS A 466 -15.56 -26.03 -13.00
C HIS A 466 -14.35 -25.18 -12.55
N ASN A 467 -13.21 -25.85 -12.37
CA ASN A 467 -12.06 -25.33 -11.64
C ASN A 467 -10.75 -25.22 -12.47
N ASN A 468 -10.81 -25.18 -13.80
CA ASN A 468 -9.61 -25.17 -14.65
C ASN A 468 -9.73 -24.23 -15.87
N GLU A 469 -8.64 -24.05 -16.64
CA GLU A 469 -8.59 -23.10 -17.78
C GLU A 469 -9.59 -23.39 -18.90
N LYS A 470 -9.98 -24.66 -19.09
CA LYS A 470 -10.93 -25.06 -20.12
C LYS A 470 -12.38 -24.98 -19.64
N ASP A 471 -12.59 -24.88 -18.33
CA ASP A 471 -13.90 -24.83 -17.70
C ASP A 471 -13.80 -24.15 -16.32
N CYS A 472 -14.03 -22.84 -16.30
CA CYS A 472 -13.80 -21.96 -15.15
C CYS A 472 -15.06 -21.22 -14.76
N TRP A 473 -15.70 -21.63 -13.67
CA TRP A 473 -16.82 -20.91 -13.08
C TRP A 473 -16.43 -20.27 -11.75
N ILE A 474 -17.04 -19.13 -11.43
CA ILE A 474 -16.83 -18.43 -10.16
C ILE A 474 -18.16 -17.98 -9.57
N ILE A 475 -18.21 -17.84 -8.24
CA ILE A 475 -19.36 -17.28 -7.53
C ILE A 475 -19.02 -15.84 -7.13
N ILE A 476 -19.91 -14.90 -7.46
CA ILE A 476 -19.84 -13.50 -6.99
C ILE A 476 -21.23 -13.09 -6.50
N ASN A 477 -21.33 -12.66 -5.24
CA ASN A 477 -22.58 -12.23 -4.60
C ASN A 477 -23.72 -13.25 -4.80
N LYS A 478 -23.45 -14.54 -4.54
CA LYS A 478 -24.39 -15.67 -4.70
C LYS A 478 -24.90 -15.88 -6.14
N LYS A 479 -24.20 -15.36 -7.15
CA LYS A 479 -24.47 -15.59 -8.57
C LYS A 479 -23.30 -16.36 -9.19
N VAL A 480 -23.58 -17.25 -10.13
CA VAL A 480 -22.59 -18.10 -10.79
C VAL A 480 -22.30 -17.57 -12.19
N TYR A 481 -21.02 -17.50 -12.53
CA TYR A 481 -20.52 -16.94 -13.78
C TYR A 481 -19.56 -17.90 -14.46
N ASN A 482 -19.72 -18.12 -15.78
CA ASN A 482 -18.76 -18.87 -16.60
C ASN A 482 -17.74 -17.91 -17.23
N CYS A 483 -16.54 -17.86 -16.66
CA CYS A 483 -15.48 -16.94 -17.08
C CYS A 483 -14.51 -17.54 -18.10
N THR A 484 -14.71 -18.78 -18.56
CA THR A 484 -13.78 -19.53 -19.42
C THR A 484 -13.32 -18.72 -20.65
N LYS A 485 -14.26 -18.10 -21.38
CA LYS A 485 -13.94 -17.30 -22.58
C LYS A 485 -13.28 -15.95 -22.27
N PHE A 486 -13.34 -15.51 -21.02
CA PHE A 486 -12.79 -14.23 -20.57
C PHE A 486 -11.39 -14.35 -19.98
N LEU A 487 -10.95 -15.55 -19.57
CA LEU A 487 -9.66 -15.81 -18.93
C LEU A 487 -8.47 -15.12 -19.62
N LYS A 488 -8.39 -15.22 -20.96
CA LYS A 488 -7.29 -14.64 -21.76
C LYS A 488 -7.43 -13.15 -22.02
N LYS A 489 -8.62 -12.59 -21.80
CA LYS A 489 -8.94 -11.17 -21.99
C LYS A 489 -8.88 -10.39 -20.67
N HIS A 490 -8.74 -11.08 -19.55
CA HIS A 490 -8.73 -10.46 -18.23
C HIS A 490 -7.45 -9.60 -18.04
N PRO A 491 -7.57 -8.28 -17.77
CA PRO A 491 -6.41 -7.39 -17.65
C PRO A 491 -5.42 -7.79 -16.55
N GLY A 492 -5.90 -8.46 -15.48
CA GLY A 492 -5.05 -8.99 -14.42
C GLY A 492 -4.39 -10.34 -14.75
N GLY A 493 -4.50 -10.81 -15.99
CA GLY A 493 -4.04 -12.13 -16.43
C GLY A 493 -4.98 -13.27 -16.03
N THR A 494 -4.78 -14.43 -16.67
CA THR A 494 -5.61 -15.64 -16.51
C THR A 494 -5.53 -16.23 -15.10
N ALA A 495 -4.34 -16.23 -14.49
CA ALA A 495 -4.13 -16.80 -13.15
C ALA A 495 -4.98 -16.14 -12.06
N SER A 496 -5.28 -14.84 -12.21
CA SER A 496 -6.07 -14.06 -11.24
C SER A 496 -7.52 -14.50 -11.12
N ILE A 497 -8.08 -15.11 -12.17
CA ILE A 497 -9.42 -15.72 -12.12
C ILE A 497 -9.30 -17.19 -11.70
N LEU A 498 -8.33 -17.92 -12.28
CA LEU A 498 -8.18 -19.36 -12.06
C LEU A 498 -7.95 -19.75 -10.60
N ILE A 499 -7.30 -18.89 -9.81
CA ILE A 499 -7.10 -19.15 -8.38
C ILE A 499 -8.42 -19.30 -7.60
N ASN A 500 -9.50 -18.71 -8.12
CA ASN A 500 -10.86 -18.80 -7.58
C ASN A 500 -11.79 -19.69 -8.42
N ALA A 501 -11.28 -20.42 -9.41
CA ALA A 501 -12.09 -21.30 -10.22
C ALA A 501 -12.74 -22.39 -9.34
N GLY A 502 -14.05 -22.55 -9.53
CA GLY A 502 -14.90 -23.42 -8.72
C GLY A 502 -15.22 -22.90 -7.32
N LYS A 503 -14.93 -21.63 -6.99
CA LYS A 503 -15.05 -21.07 -5.64
C LYS A 503 -15.82 -19.75 -5.61
N ASP A 504 -16.12 -19.29 -4.40
CA ASP A 504 -16.61 -17.92 -4.16
C ASP A 504 -15.45 -16.93 -4.19
N ALA A 505 -15.56 -15.98 -5.13
CA ALA A 505 -14.59 -14.94 -5.43
C ALA A 505 -15.14 -13.53 -5.12
N THR A 506 -16.22 -13.43 -4.33
CA THR A 506 -16.92 -12.17 -4.07
C THR A 506 -15.98 -11.11 -3.48
N ASN A 507 -15.14 -11.50 -2.52
CA ASN A 507 -14.22 -10.58 -1.86
C ASN A 507 -13.11 -10.12 -2.81
N GLU A 508 -12.50 -11.05 -3.55
CA GLU A 508 -11.49 -10.79 -4.57
C GLU A 508 -12.03 -9.87 -5.67
N PHE A 509 -13.26 -10.14 -6.13
CA PHE A 509 -13.89 -9.36 -7.17
C PHE A 509 -14.17 -7.92 -6.71
N THR A 510 -14.83 -7.77 -5.56
CA THR A 510 -15.22 -6.45 -5.03
C THR A 510 -14.03 -5.60 -4.57
N ALA A 511 -12.87 -6.20 -4.31
CA ALA A 511 -11.68 -5.47 -3.87
C ALA A 511 -11.03 -4.59 -4.96
N ILE A 512 -11.13 -4.98 -6.24
CA ILE A 512 -10.36 -4.37 -7.34
C ILE A 512 -11.20 -3.96 -8.57
N HIS A 513 -12.43 -4.46 -8.71
CA HIS A 513 -13.21 -4.25 -9.94
C HIS A 513 -14.12 -3.02 -9.88
N SER A 514 -14.15 -2.27 -10.98
CA SER A 514 -15.00 -1.08 -11.16
C SER A 514 -16.44 -1.43 -11.53
N THR A 515 -17.34 -0.44 -11.53
CA THR A 515 -18.72 -0.59 -12.03
C THR A 515 -18.80 -1.07 -13.49
N LYS A 516 -17.85 -0.67 -14.35
CA LYS A 516 -17.76 -1.18 -15.74
C LYS A 516 -17.46 -2.68 -15.77
N ALA A 517 -16.62 -3.18 -14.86
CA ALA A 517 -16.35 -4.61 -14.74
C ALA A 517 -17.58 -5.38 -14.23
N ILE A 518 -18.39 -4.79 -13.34
CA ILE A 518 -19.68 -5.36 -12.93
C ILE A 518 -20.65 -5.49 -14.12
N GLU A 519 -20.71 -4.48 -15.00
CA GLU A 519 -21.53 -4.56 -16.22
C GLU A 519 -21.03 -5.65 -17.18
N LEU A 520 -19.71 -5.73 -17.39
CA LEU A 520 -19.11 -6.79 -18.22
C LEU A 520 -19.39 -8.18 -17.65
N LEU A 521 -19.38 -8.32 -16.31
CA LEU A 521 -19.63 -9.58 -15.62
C LEU A 521 -21.02 -10.15 -15.94
N LYS A 522 -22.03 -9.30 -16.20
CA LYS A 522 -23.39 -9.75 -16.54
C LYS A 522 -23.41 -10.66 -17.77
N GLY A 523 -22.53 -10.44 -18.74
CA GLY A 523 -22.43 -11.26 -19.96
C GLY A 523 -21.93 -12.69 -19.71
N PHE A 524 -21.42 -12.98 -18.51
CA PHE A 524 -20.92 -14.31 -18.12
C PHE A 524 -21.85 -15.02 -17.13
N TYR A 525 -22.97 -14.40 -16.76
CA TYR A 525 -23.92 -14.96 -15.78
C TYR A 525 -24.60 -16.20 -16.34
N ILE A 526 -24.62 -17.28 -15.55
CA ILE A 526 -25.25 -18.54 -15.94
C ILE A 526 -26.35 -19.02 -14.98
N GLY A 527 -26.45 -18.43 -13.78
CA GLY A 527 -27.48 -18.80 -12.80
C GLY A 527 -27.19 -18.37 -11.37
N ASN A 528 -28.05 -18.76 -10.44
CA ASN A 528 -27.92 -18.42 -9.01
C ASN A 528 -27.23 -19.53 -8.23
N LEU A 529 -26.61 -19.19 -7.10
CA LEU A 529 -26.15 -20.17 -6.12
C LEU A 529 -27.34 -20.63 -5.27
N ALA A 530 -27.51 -21.94 -5.13
CA ALA A 530 -28.49 -22.54 -4.23
C ALA A 530 -28.24 -22.07 -2.80
N LEU A 531 -29.27 -21.52 -2.13
CA LEU A 531 -29.23 -21.28 -0.70
C LEU A 531 -29.28 -22.64 0.00
N LEU A 532 -28.32 -22.91 0.89
CA LEU A 532 -28.42 -24.07 1.78
C LEU A 532 -29.77 -23.98 2.53
N GLN A 533 -30.63 -24.99 2.34
CA GLN A 533 -31.76 -25.16 3.25
C GLN A 533 -31.18 -25.44 4.62
N SER A 534 -31.33 -24.49 5.55
CA SER A 534 -31.11 -24.75 6.97
C SER A 534 -32.04 -25.89 7.35
N LYS A 535 -31.49 -27.06 7.68
CA LYS A 535 -32.24 -28.08 8.39
C LYS A 535 -32.66 -27.43 9.72
N LEU A 536 -33.97 -27.24 9.87
CA LEU A 536 -34.64 -26.87 11.12
C LEU A 536 -34.31 -27.87 12.22
#